data_AF-A0A4Y3QKX8-F1
#
_entry.id   AF-A0A4Y3QKX8-F1
#
_cell.length_a   1.000
_cell.length_b   1.000
_cell.length_c   1.000
_cell.angle_alpha   90.00
_cell.angle_beta   90.00
_cell.angle_gamma   90.00
#
_symmetry.space_group_name_H-M   'P 1'
#
loop_
_entity.id
_entity.type
_entity.pdbx_description
1 polymer ?
#
loop_
_entity_poly.entity_id
_entity_poly.type
_entity_poly.pdbx_seq_one_letter_code
_entity_poly.pdbx_strand_id
1 'polypeptide(L)'
;MPTKNPRTNITHTPQVQHALEVARMHWPREDRESSLLLNLLELGAKTIEASDEFAAERRVARIREVAGKHAGLYEPGYLDELREGWSE
;
A
#
# COMPACT_ATOMS: atom_id res chain seq x y z
N MET A 1 -35.47 9.31 -3.85
CA MET A 1 -34.64 9.24 -2.63
C MET A 1 -33.18 9.52 -2.99
N PRO A 2 -32.59 10.65 -2.56
CA PRO A 2 -31.16 10.87 -2.69
C PRO A 2 -30.42 10.02 -1.65
N THR A 3 -29.56 9.11 -2.12
CA THR A 3 -28.60 8.40 -1.26
C THR A 3 -27.45 9.34 -0.89
N LYS A 4 -26.95 9.26 0.35
CA LYS A 4 -25.83 10.12 0.82
C LYS A 4 -24.54 9.92 0.01
N ASN A 5 -24.35 8.74 -0.58
CA ASN A 5 -23.14 8.40 -1.31
C ASN A 5 -23.31 8.63 -2.81
N PRO A 6 -22.25 9.11 -3.51
CA PRO A 6 -22.24 9.22 -4.96
C PRO A 6 -22.38 7.83 -5.60
N ARG A 7 -23.05 7.78 -6.75
CA ARG A 7 -23.18 6.56 -7.55
C ARG A 7 -22.17 6.58 -8.67
N THR A 8 -21.43 5.49 -8.82
CA THR A 8 -20.54 5.26 -9.96
C THR A 8 -21.22 4.27 -10.90
N ASN A 9 -21.53 4.70 -12.12
CA ASN A 9 -22.03 3.81 -13.16
C ASN A 9 -20.85 3.16 -13.87
N ILE A 10 -20.91 1.84 -14.05
CA ILE A 10 -19.88 1.08 -14.74
C ILE A 10 -20.52 0.44 -15.96
N THR A 11 -19.94 0.69 -17.13
CA THR A 11 -20.34 0.03 -18.38
C THR A 11 -19.65 -1.33 -18.46
N HIS A 12 -20.39 -2.38 -18.80
CA HIS A 12 -19.88 -3.73 -18.98
C HIS A 12 -19.05 -3.88 -20.28
N THR A 13 -17.88 -3.27 -20.30
CA THR A 13 -16.90 -3.48 -21.38
C THR A 13 -16.32 -4.90 -21.30
N PRO A 14 -15.63 -5.39 -22.34
CA PRO A 14 -14.96 -6.69 -22.30
C PRO A 14 -14.02 -6.87 -21.10
N GLN A 15 -13.33 -5.80 -20.69
CA GLN A 15 -12.46 -5.80 -19.52
C GLN A 15 -13.23 -6.01 -18.22
N VAL A 16 -14.40 -5.38 -18.08
CA VAL A 16 -15.26 -5.56 -16.90
C VAL A 16 -15.85 -6.96 -16.87
N GLN A 17 -16.27 -7.49 -18.02
CA GLN A 17 -16.77 -8.87 -18.13
C GLN A 17 -15.70 -9.88 -17.70
N HIS A 18 -14.48 -9.72 -18.21
CA HIS A 18 -13.36 -10.57 -17.80
C HIS A 18 -13.08 -10.48 -16.29
N ALA A 19 -13.09 -9.27 -15.72
CA ALA A 19 -12.91 -9.09 -14.28
C ALA A 19 -14.01 -9.79 -13.46
N LEU A 20 -15.26 -9.74 -13.91
CA LEU A 20 -16.39 -10.42 -13.28
C LEU A 20 -16.29 -11.95 -13.39
N GLU A 21 -15.81 -12.48 -14.50
CA GLU A 21 -15.53 -13.91 -14.66
C GLU A 21 -14.48 -14.39 -13.65
N VAL A 22 -13.36 -13.67 -13.55
CA VAL A 22 -12.31 -13.94 -12.57
C VAL A 22 -12.86 -13.84 -11.13
N ALA A 23 -13.66 -12.81 -10.84
CA ALA A 23 -14.30 -12.66 -9.54
C ALA A 23 -15.22 -13.84 -9.21
N ARG A 24 -16.01 -14.32 -10.17
CA ARG A 24 -16.94 -15.44 -9.96
C ARG A 24 -16.21 -16.76 -9.71
N MET A 25 -15.03 -16.96 -10.31
CA MET A 25 -14.17 -18.09 -9.97
C MET A 25 -13.64 -18.02 -8.53
N HIS A 26 -13.33 -16.82 -8.05
CA HIS A 26 -12.78 -16.61 -6.70
C HIS A 26 -13.87 -16.60 -5.61
N TRP A 27 -15.07 -16.09 -5.92
CA TRP A 27 -16.23 -16.03 -5.05
C TRP A 27 -17.44 -16.76 -5.68
N PRO A 28 -17.40 -18.10 -5.76
CA PRO A 28 -18.42 -18.87 -6.48
C PRO A 28 -19.80 -18.88 -5.82
N ARG A 29 -19.92 -18.40 -4.57
CA ARG A 29 -21.20 -18.30 -3.85
C ARG A 29 -21.88 -16.94 -4.02
N GLU A 30 -21.26 -16.02 -4.75
CA GLU A 30 -21.79 -14.68 -4.96
C GLU A 30 -22.34 -14.55 -6.38
N ASP A 31 -23.65 -14.41 -6.48
CA ASP A 31 -24.35 -14.31 -7.76
C ASP A 31 -24.47 -12.86 -8.23
N ARG A 32 -24.39 -11.88 -7.31
CA ARG A 32 -24.61 -10.47 -7.64
C ARG A 32 -23.33 -9.82 -8.15
N GLU A 33 -23.36 -9.33 -9.39
CA GLU A 33 -22.23 -8.60 -9.99
C GLU A 33 -21.80 -7.39 -9.15
N SER A 34 -22.76 -6.67 -8.54
CA SER A 34 -22.45 -5.55 -7.64
C SER A 34 -21.61 -5.96 -6.43
N SER A 35 -21.87 -7.13 -5.85
CA SER A 35 -21.06 -7.68 -4.75
C SER A 35 -19.69 -8.14 -5.25
N LEU A 36 -19.61 -8.77 -6.43
CA LEU A 36 -18.33 -9.16 -7.03
C LEU A 36 -17.44 -7.95 -7.32
N LEU A 37 -18.01 -6.86 -7.86
CA LEU A 37 -17.29 -5.61 -8.09
C LEU A 37 -16.81 -4.98 -6.77
N LEU A 38 -17.61 -5.04 -5.71
CA LEU A 38 -17.19 -4.57 -4.39
C LEU A 38 -16.02 -5.41 -3.85
N ASN A 39 -16.10 -6.73 -3.94
CA ASN A 39 -15.02 -7.63 -3.51
C ASN A 39 -13.71 -7.36 -4.27
N LEU A 40 -13.80 -7.13 -5.59
CA LEU A 40 -12.64 -6.75 -6.40
C LEU A 40 -12.06 -5.41 -5.96
N LEU A 41 -12.89 -4.40 -5.67
CA LEU A 41 -12.45 -3.10 -5.19
C LEU A 41 -11.73 -3.22 -3.84
N GLU A 42 -12.28 -3.99 -2.90
CA GLU A 42 -11.65 -4.24 -1.61
C GLU A 42 -10.32 -4.99 -1.74
N LEU A 43 -10.27 -6.01 -2.60
CA LEU A 43 -9.04 -6.75 -2.85
C LEU A 43 -7.97 -5.87 -3.50
N GLY A 44 -8.37 -5.02 -4.46
CA GLY A 44 -7.50 -4.05 -5.10
C GLY A 44 -6.92 -3.05 -4.10
N ALA A 45 -7.76 -2.49 -3.22
CA ALA A 45 -7.32 -1.57 -2.17
C ALA A 45 -6.28 -2.22 -1.24
N LYS A 46 -6.58 -3.41 -0.71
CA LYS A 46 -5.65 -4.17 0.15
C LYS A 46 -4.32 -4.47 -0.54
N THR A 47 -4.35 -4.78 -1.83
CA THR A 47 -3.14 -5.08 -2.62
C THR A 47 -2.26 -3.84 -2.78
N ILE A 48 -2.86 -2.68 -3.01
CA ILE A 48 -2.13 -1.40 -3.13
C ILE A 48 -1.56 -1.02 -1.76
N GLU A 49 -2.36 -1.07 -0.69
CA GLU A 49 -1.92 -0.75 0.67
C GLU A 49 -0.76 -1.64 1.12
N ALA A 50 -0.84 -2.95 0.88
CA ALA A 50 0.24 -3.89 1.19
C ALA A 50 1.52 -3.62 0.38
N SER A 51 1.39 -3.19 -0.89
CA SER A 51 2.54 -2.80 -1.70
C SER A 51 3.24 -1.56 -1.16
N ASP A 52 2.47 -0.58 -0.69
CA ASP A 52 3.00 0.66 -0.10
C ASP A 52 3.66 0.41 1.25
N GLU A 53 3.05 -0.42 2.10
CA GLU A 53 3.64 -0.86 3.36
C GLU A 53 4.97 -1.59 3.11
N PHE A 54 4.99 -2.55 2.19
CA PHE A 54 6.22 -3.26 1.83
C PHE A 54 7.30 -2.31 1.27
N ALA A 55 6.92 -1.33 0.45
CA ALA A 55 7.86 -0.33 -0.05
C ALA A 55 8.44 0.53 1.08
N ALA A 56 7.63 0.92 2.05
CA ALA A 56 8.05 1.67 3.23
C ALA A 56 8.99 0.84 4.12
N GLU A 57 8.64 -0.42 4.39
CA GLU A 57 9.48 -1.35 5.17
C GLU A 57 10.85 -1.56 4.51
N ARG A 58 10.88 -1.81 3.19
CA ARG A 58 12.15 -1.92 2.45
C ARG A 58 12.99 -0.65 2.56
N ARG A 59 12.35 0.53 2.49
CA ARG A 59 13.06 1.81 2.64
C ARG A 59 13.68 1.92 4.03
N VAL A 60 12.93 1.60 5.08
CA VAL A 60 13.43 1.61 6.47
C VAL A 60 14.56 0.60 6.66
N ALA A 61 14.42 -0.62 6.13
CA ALA A 61 15.45 -1.65 6.20
C ALA A 61 16.76 -1.18 5.52
N ARG A 62 16.67 -0.55 4.34
CA ARG A 62 17.83 0.02 3.65
C ARG A 62 18.48 1.16 4.44
N ILE A 63 17.69 2.06 5.05
CA ILE A 63 18.22 3.13 5.91
C ILE A 63 18.97 2.51 7.10
N ARG A 64 18.42 1.49 7.76
CA ARG A 64 19.07 0.80 8.88
C ARG A 64 20.35 0.09 8.45
N GLU A 65 20.34 -0.56 7.29
CA GLU A 65 21.54 -1.21 6.74
C GLU A 65 22.66 -0.20 6.49
N VAL A 66 22.34 0.94 5.88
CA VAL A 66 23.33 2.00 5.60
C VAL A 66 23.80 2.67 6.90
N ALA A 67 22.90 2.99 7.83
CA ALA A 67 23.26 3.56 9.12
C ALA A 67 24.18 2.62 9.92
N GLY A 68 23.89 1.32 9.92
CA GLY A 68 24.72 0.31 10.60
C GLY A 68 26.11 0.17 10.00
N LYS A 69 26.28 0.35 8.69
CA LYS A 69 27.60 0.29 8.02
C LYS A 69 28.57 1.39 8.45
N HIS A 70 28.10 2.46 9.08
CA HIS A 70 28.95 3.59 9.49
C HIS A 70 29.05 3.72 11.01
N ALA A 71 28.38 2.87 11.78
CA ALA A 71 28.38 2.92 13.24
C ALA A 71 29.75 2.67 13.89
N GLY A 72 30.68 2.01 13.18
CA GLY A 72 32.06 1.80 13.62
C GLY A 72 33.07 2.80 13.03
N LEU A 73 32.64 3.77 12.23
CA LEU A 73 33.51 4.80 11.65
C LEU A 73 33.67 6.04 12.54
N TYR A 74 32.79 6.17 13.53
CA TYR A 74 32.77 7.34 14.42
C TYR A 74 33.12 6.90 15.84
N GLU A 75 34.06 7.61 16.44
CA GLU A 75 34.49 7.36 17.82
C GLU A 75 33.35 7.64 18.81
N PRO A 76 33.35 6.96 19.99
CA PRO A 76 32.42 7.29 21.05
C PRO A 76 32.48 8.78 21.41
N GLY A 77 31.33 9.46 21.47
CA GLY A 77 31.25 10.90 21.77
C GLY A 77 31.34 11.83 20.55
N TYR A 78 31.66 11.32 19.35
CA TYR A 78 31.76 12.11 18.12
C TYR A 78 30.51 12.94 17.81
N LEU A 79 29.32 12.37 18.07
CA LEU A 79 28.04 13.05 17.84
C LEU A 79 27.81 14.24 18.79
N ASP A 80 28.33 14.15 20.01
CA ASP A 80 28.18 15.20 21.02
C ASP A 80 29.15 16.35 20.73
N GLU A 81 30.39 16.04 20.35
CA GLU A 81 31.38 17.02 19.86
C GLU A 81 30.89 17.76 18.60
N LEU A 82 30.27 17.04 17.66
CA LEU A 82 29.72 17.64 16.44
C LEU A 82 28.56 18.61 16.75
N ARG A 83 27.75 18.29 17.76
CA ARG A 83 26.59 19.12 18.16
C ARG A 83 27.00 20.36 18.94
N GLU A 84 28.07 20.30 19.73
CA GLU A 84 28.61 21.49 20.41
C GLU A 84 29.02 22.60 19.43
N GLY A 85 29.44 22.25 18.22
CA GLY A 85 29.82 23.20 17.17
C GLY A 85 28.67 23.84 16.40
N TRP A 86 27.43 23.41 16.61
CA TRP A 86 26.24 23.94 15.94
C TRP A 86 25.36 24.70 16.93
N SER A 87 25.51 26.03 16.96
CA SER A 87 24.49 26.91 17.54
C SER A 87 23.29 26.97 16.59
N GLU A 88 22.07 26.83 17.11
CA GLU A 88 20.78 26.92 16.37
C GLU A 88 20.72 28.06 15.33
#